data_AF-A0A922W125-F1
#
_entry.id   AF-A0A922W125-F1
#
_cell.length_a   1.000
_cell.length_b   1.000
_cell.length_c   1.000
_cell.angle_alpha   90.00
_cell.angle_beta   90.00
_cell.angle_gamma   90.00
#
_symmetry.space_group_name_H-M   'P 1'
#
loop_
_entity.id
_entity.type
_entity.pdbx_description
1 polymer ?
#
loop_
_entity_poly.entity_id
_entity_poly.type
_entity_poly.pdbx_seq_one_letter_code
_entity_poly.pdbx_strand_id
1 'polypeptide(L)'
;MNFRKLFVIGAAVAALGVAGASLAQTNAQKSMIDQAKVEGVVGEQADGYLGFRSGTSDSALQEAVRVTNEARRQAYAARAAETGVSTEVAAARMFEALLRARLSRGEWYRNAQGQWVQN
;
A
#
# COMPACT_ATOMS: atom_id res chain seq x y z
N MET A 1 9.25 8.84 35.41
CA MET A 1 9.50 9.84 34.35
C MET A 1 10.64 9.37 33.46
N ASN A 2 10.45 9.55 32.16
CA ASN A 2 11.43 9.47 31.06
C ASN A 2 11.96 8.09 30.62
N PHE A 3 11.37 7.58 29.54
CA PHE A 3 12.13 6.89 28.49
C PHE A 3 11.79 7.51 27.13
N ARG A 4 12.71 8.35 26.65
CA ARG A 4 12.75 8.79 25.27
C ARG A 4 13.15 7.58 24.42
N LYS A 5 12.25 7.09 23.57
CA LYS A 5 12.63 6.27 22.41
C LYS A 5 11.89 6.81 21.19
N LEU A 6 12.60 7.70 20.50
CA LEU A 6 12.33 8.07 19.12
C LEU A 6 12.41 6.79 18.27
N PHE A 7 11.27 6.23 17.88
CA PHE A 7 11.25 5.29 16.75
C PHE A 7 11.16 6.10 15.47
N VAL A 8 12.33 6.55 15.00
CA VAL A 8 12.53 6.94 13.61
C VAL A 8 12.44 5.64 12.80
N ILE A 9 11.27 5.32 12.25
CA ILE A 9 11.15 4.29 11.23
C ILE A 9 11.40 4.97 9.89
N GLY A 10 12.68 5.21 9.62
CA GLY A 10 13.18 5.39 8.26
C GLY A 10 13.12 4.05 7.54
N ALA A 11 12.58 4.08 6.31
CA ALA A 11 12.72 3.09 5.24
C ALA A 11 13.23 1.69 5.64
N ALA A 12 12.30 0.80 5.99
CA ALA A 12 12.50 -0.64 5.83
C ALA A 12 11.14 -1.31 5.67
N VAL A 13 10.77 -1.58 4.42
CA VAL A 13 9.86 -2.69 4.12
C VAL A 13 10.63 -3.95 4.49
N ALA A 14 10.48 -4.41 5.72
CA ALA A 14 10.98 -5.71 6.15
C ALA A 14 9.83 -6.46 6.82
N ALA A 15 9.26 -7.38 6.03
CA ALA A 15 8.65 -8.63 6.45
C ALA A 15 7.51 -8.55 7.50
N LEU A 16 6.28 -8.43 7.00
CA LEU A 16 5.27 -9.39 7.45
C LEU A 16 5.72 -10.75 6.91
N GLY A 17 6.28 -11.58 7.79
CA GLY A 17 6.79 -12.90 7.44
C GLY A 17 5.66 -13.82 7.03
N VAL A 18 5.58 -14.12 5.73
CA VAL A 18 4.98 -15.35 5.21
C VAL A 18 5.89 -15.81 4.09
N ALA A 19 6.54 -16.96 4.30
CA ALA A 19 7.33 -17.63 3.29
C ALA A 19 6.39 -18.11 2.16
N GLY A 20 6.30 -17.29 1.11
CA GLY A 20 5.67 -17.62 -0.16
C GLY A 20 6.41 -16.83 -1.22
N ALA A 21 6.86 -17.51 -2.27
CA ALA A 21 7.75 -17.01 -3.33
C ALA A 21 7.65 -15.48 -3.55
N SER A 22 8.63 -14.75 -3.03
CA SER A 22 8.69 -13.31 -3.13
C SER A 22 8.90 -12.91 -4.59
N LEU A 23 7.83 -12.44 -5.26
CA LEU A 23 7.96 -11.40 -6.27
C LEU A 23 8.50 -10.17 -5.54
N ALA A 24 9.81 -10.16 -5.29
CA ALA A 24 10.47 -9.10 -4.56
C ALA A 24 10.35 -7.84 -5.40
N GLN A 25 9.42 -6.95 -5.03
CA GLN A 25 9.33 -5.62 -5.61
C GLN A 25 10.70 -4.97 -5.51
N THR A 26 11.25 -4.58 -6.66
CA THR A 26 12.58 -3.95 -6.68
C THR A 26 12.52 -2.57 -6.03
N ASN A 27 13.65 -2.10 -5.49
CA ASN A 27 13.75 -0.73 -4.97
C ASN A 27 13.37 0.32 -6.02
N ALA A 28 13.65 0.05 -7.30
CA ALA A 28 13.27 0.91 -8.42
C ALA A 28 11.73 0.97 -8.59
N GLN A 29 11.05 -0.18 -8.59
CA GLN A 29 9.58 -0.23 -8.66
C GLN A 29 8.94 0.48 -7.47
N LYS A 30 9.51 0.35 -6.27
CA LYS A 30 9.01 1.07 -5.09
C LYS A 30 9.15 2.59 -5.28
N SER A 31 10.34 3.06 -5.65
CA SER A 31 10.59 4.49 -5.86
C SER A 31 9.68 5.08 -6.93
N MET A 32 9.40 4.33 -8.00
CA MET A 32 8.50 4.72 -9.08
C MET A 32 7.07 4.91 -8.59
N ILE A 33 6.55 4.01 -7.75
CA ILE A 33 5.22 4.14 -7.14
C ILE A 33 5.19 5.33 -6.17
N ASP A 34 6.21 5.49 -5.32
CA ASP A 34 6.28 6.59 -4.36
C ASP A 34 6.23 7.95 -5.10
N GLN A 35 6.98 8.09 -6.20
CA GLN A 35 6.94 9.29 -7.05
C GLN A 35 5.55 9.49 -7.67
N ALA A 36 4.95 8.44 -8.25
CA ALA A 36 3.62 8.52 -8.84
C ALA A 36 2.52 8.88 -7.83
N LYS A 37 2.70 8.56 -6.54
CA LYS A 37 1.81 8.99 -5.46
C LYS A 37 1.94 10.49 -5.15
N VAL A 38 3.17 11.00 -5.13
CA VAL A 38 3.45 12.44 -4.97
C VAL A 38 2.86 13.24 -6.14
N GLU A 39 3.00 12.73 -7.36
CA GLU A 39 2.43 13.34 -8.58
C GLU A 39 0.89 13.20 -8.65
N GLY A 40 0.29 12.38 -7.80
CA GLY A 40 -1.15 12.13 -7.78
C GLY A 40 -1.65 11.26 -8.94
N VAL A 41 -0.77 10.59 -9.69
CA VAL A 41 -1.14 9.62 -10.73
C VAL A 41 -1.65 8.33 -10.11
N VAL A 42 -1.02 7.89 -9.01
CA VAL A 42 -1.39 6.72 -8.21
C VAL A 42 -1.86 7.18 -6.84
N GLY A 43 -2.80 6.45 -6.24
CA GLY A 43 -3.20 6.66 -4.84
C GLY A 43 -3.55 5.36 -4.14
N GLU A 44 -3.69 5.42 -2.82
CA GLU A 44 -4.19 4.28 -2.04
C GLU A 44 -5.71 4.16 -2.19
N GLN A 45 -6.28 3.00 -1.94
CA GLN A 45 -7.73 2.78 -1.99
C GLN A 45 -8.21 2.22 -0.65
N ALA A 46 -9.45 2.53 -0.29
CA ALA A 46 -10.06 2.07 0.96
C ALA A 46 -10.17 0.54 1.07
N ASP A 47 -10.02 -0.17 -0.05
CA ASP A 47 -9.94 -1.63 -0.13
C ASP A 47 -8.52 -2.19 0.13
N GLY A 48 -7.53 -1.35 0.45
CA GLY A 48 -6.16 -1.75 0.74
C GLY A 48 -5.21 -1.81 -0.45
N TYR A 49 -5.66 -1.50 -1.68
CA TYR A 49 -4.81 -1.59 -2.89
C TYR A 49 -4.39 -0.21 -3.43
N LEU A 50 -3.42 -0.21 -4.34
CA LEU A 50 -3.08 0.96 -5.14
C LEU A 50 -4.02 1.07 -6.35
N GLY A 51 -4.38 2.30 -6.73
CA GLY A 51 -5.20 2.59 -7.90
C GLY A 51 -4.66 3.77 -8.70
N PHE A 52 -4.89 3.74 -10.02
CA PHE A 52 -4.59 4.87 -10.90
C PHE A 52 -5.73 5.90 -10.84
N ARG A 53 -5.39 7.15 -10.51
CA ARG A 53 -6.32 8.29 -10.52
C ARG A 53 -6.56 8.81 -11.92
N SER A 54 -5.48 8.88 -12.68
CA SER A 54 -5.43 9.23 -14.09
C SER A 54 -4.86 8.05 -14.87
N GLY A 55 -5.35 7.84 -16.09
CA GLY A 55 -4.75 6.87 -16.99
C GLY A 55 -3.27 7.16 -17.21
N THR A 56 -2.47 6.12 -17.37
CA THR A 56 -1.04 6.21 -17.71
C THR A 56 -0.72 5.27 -18.86
N SER A 57 0.18 5.68 -19.75
CA SER A 57 0.77 4.83 -20.79
C SER A 57 2.12 4.23 -20.37
N ASP A 58 2.59 4.52 -19.16
CA ASP A 58 3.82 3.97 -18.61
C ASP A 58 3.61 2.51 -18.17
N SER A 59 4.08 1.58 -19.00
CA SER A 59 3.97 0.14 -18.75
C SER A 59 4.81 -0.31 -17.55
N ALA A 60 5.92 0.36 -17.24
CA ALA A 60 6.75 0.03 -16.09
C ALA A 60 6.04 0.40 -14.79
N LEU A 61 5.36 1.55 -14.75
CA LEU A 61 4.54 1.95 -13.61
C LEU A 61 3.32 1.03 -13.43
N GLN A 62 2.65 0.67 -14.53
CA GLN A 62 1.55 -0.31 -14.50
C GLN A 62 2.00 -1.64 -13.90
N GLU A 63 3.16 -2.15 -14.34
CA GLU A 63 3.74 -3.38 -13.84
C GLU A 63 4.13 -3.28 -12.37
N ALA A 64 4.74 -2.16 -11.95
CA ALA A 64 5.09 -1.92 -10.56
C ALA A 64 3.85 -1.96 -9.65
N VAL A 65 2.77 -1.24 -10.02
CA VAL A 65 1.50 -1.25 -9.28
C VAL A 65 0.88 -2.65 -9.23
N ARG A 66 0.91 -3.39 -10.35
CA ARG A 66 0.40 -4.76 -10.42
C ARG A 66 1.15 -5.69 -9.47
N VAL A 67 2.48 -5.66 -9.49
CA VAL A 67 3.34 -6.48 -8.61
C VAL A 67 3.08 -6.15 -7.14
N THR A 68 2.98 -4.87 -6.78
CA THR A 68 2.67 -4.46 -5.39
C THR A 68 1.29 -4.94 -4.97
N ASN A 69 0.26 -4.78 -5.82
CA ASN A 69 -1.10 -5.21 -5.48
C ASN A 69 -1.21 -6.73 -5.34
N GLU A 70 -0.46 -7.50 -6.14
CA GLU A 70 -0.40 -8.96 -6.01
C GLU A 70 0.28 -9.38 -4.69
N ALA A 71 1.41 -8.75 -4.34
CA ALA A 71 2.05 -9.00 -3.05
C ALA A 71 1.14 -8.63 -1.86
N ARG A 72 0.42 -7.51 -1.95
CA ARG A 72 -0.59 -7.12 -0.95
C ARG A 72 -1.72 -8.15 -0.85
N ARG A 73 -2.23 -8.64 -1.98
CA ARG A 73 -3.29 -9.67 -2.01
C ARG A 73 -2.86 -10.93 -1.25
N GLN A 74 -1.64 -11.40 -1.48
CA GLN A 74 -1.10 -12.58 -0.80
C GLN A 74 -0.97 -12.35 0.71
N ALA A 75 -0.45 -11.18 1.11
CA ALA A 75 -0.35 -10.81 2.53
C ALA A 75 -1.73 -10.69 3.20
N TYR A 76 -2.72 -10.10 2.53
CA TYR A 76 -4.08 -9.97 3.05
C TYR A 76 -4.79 -11.32 3.14
N ALA A 77 -4.59 -12.20 2.16
CA ALA A 77 -5.15 -13.55 2.18
C ALA A 77 -4.57 -14.39 3.33
N ALA A 78 -3.25 -14.32 3.55
CA ALA A 78 -2.63 -14.98 4.71
C ALA A 78 -3.20 -14.43 6.03
N ARG A 79 -3.28 -13.11 6.15
CA ARG A 79 -3.80 -12.45 7.37
C ARG A 79 -5.29 -12.71 7.61
N ALA A 80 -6.06 -12.88 6.53
CA ALA A 80 -7.46 -13.25 6.55
C ALA A 80 -7.65 -14.68 7.08
N ALA A 81 -6.86 -15.63 6.55
CA ALA A 81 -6.86 -17.02 7.01
C ALA A 81 -6.52 -17.14 8.51
N GLU A 82 -5.53 -16.38 8.99
CA GLU A 82 -5.15 -16.35 10.41
C GLU A 82 -6.24 -15.83 11.34
N THR A 83 -7.16 -15.00 10.86
CA THR A 83 -8.18 -14.35 11.70
C THR A 83 -9.61 -14.71 11.37
N GLY A 84 -9.83 -15.67 10.47
CA GLY A 84 -11.16 -16.14 10.10
C GLY A 84 -12.04 -15.05 9.47
N VAL A 85 -11.43 -14.08 8.78
CA VAL A 85 -12.15 -13.04 8.02
C VAL A 85 -11.90 -13.22 6.53
N SER A 86 -12.63 -12.48 5.68
CA SER A 86 -12.34 -12.46 4.25
C SER A 86 -11.11 -11.61 3.93
N THR A 87 -10.48 -11.87 2.78
CA THR A 87 -9.34 -11.08 2.28
C THR A 87 -9.69 -9.61 2.14
N GLU A 88 -10.92 -9.30 1.70
CA GLU A 88 -11.41 -7.93 1.55
C GLU A 88 -11.50 -7.21 2.89
N VAL A 89 -11.98 -7.90 3.93
CA VAL A 89 -12.02 -7.35 5.29
C VAL A 89 -10.61 -7.11 5.83
N ALA A 90 -9.68 -8.05 5.61
CA ALA A 90 -8.29 -7.88 6.01
C ALA A 90 -7.62 -6.68 5.30
N ALA A 91 -7.90 -6.52 4.00
CA ALA A 91 -7.35 -5.44 3.17
C ALA A 91 -7.90 -4.06 3.58
N ALA A 92 -9.22 -3.94 3.79
CA ALA A 92 -9.85 -2.71 4.25
C ALA A 92 -9.38 -2.32 5.65
N ARG A 93 -9.25 -3.28 6.57
CA ARG A 93 -8.63 -3.04 7.88
C ARG A 93 -7.19 -2.56 7.73
N MET A 94 -6.47 -3.05 6.72
CA MET A 94 -5.11 -2.59 6.50
C MET A 94 -5.03 -1.15 6.03
N PHE A 95 -5.96 -0.74 5.17
CA PHE A 95 -6.08 0.66 4.79
C PHE A 95 -6.28 1.56 6.02
N GLU A 96 -7.29 1.27 6.84
CA GLU A 96 -7.64 2.10 8.00
C GLU A 96 -6.54 2.11 9.07
N ALA A 97 -5.93 0.96 9.35
CA ALA A 97 -4.97 0.85 10.45
C ALA A 97 -3.56 1.37 10.12
N LEU A 98 -3.10 1.24 8.86
CA LEU A 98 -1.72 1.59 8.49
C LEU A 98 -1.61 2.47 7.25
N LEU A 99 -2.29 2.17 6.15
CA LEU A 99 -2.03 2.88 4.89
C LEU A 99 -2.50 4.34 4.98
N ARG A 100 -3.68 4.58 5.56
CA ARG A 100 -4.25 5.92 5.74
C ARG A 100 -3.34 6.81 6.58
N ALA A 101 -2.80 6.29 7.68
CA ALA A 101 -1.90 7.05 8.57
C ALA A 101 -0.53 7.37 7.93
N ARG A 102 -0.18 6.69 6.83
CA ARG A 102 1.08 6.90 6.10
C ARG A 102 0.94 7.84 4.91
N LEU A 103 -0.29 8.25 4.57
CA LEU A 103 -0.50 9.23 3.51
C LEU A 103 0.15 10.55 3.91
N SER A 104 1.02 11.04 3.05
CA SER A 104 1.59 12.38 3.20
C SER A 104 0.57 13.44 2.79
N ARG A 105 0.77 14.67 3.22
CA ARG A 105 -0.05 15.80 2.76
C ARG A 105 0.03 15.92 1.25
N GLY A 106 -1.10 16.02 0.58
CA GLY A 106 -1.18 16.16 -0.86
C GLY A 106 -1.24 14.85 -1.64
N GLU A 107 -0.93 13.71 -1.00
CA GLU A 107 -1.18 12.39 -1.58
C GLU A 107 -2.68 12.10 -1.61
N TRP A 108 -3.08 11.18 -2.48
CA TRP A 108 -4.47 10.87 -2.73
C TRP A 108 -4.84 9.47 -2.30
N TYR A 109 -6.09 9.31 -1.89
CA TYR A 109 -6.70 8.01 -1.69
C TYR A 109 -8.14 7.96 -2.19
N ARG A 110 -8.61 6.77 -2.57
CA ARG A 110 -10.00 6.53 -2.96
C ARG A 110 -10.79 6.08 -1.73
N ASN A 111 -11.78 6.87 -1.31
CA ASN A 111 -12.62 6.53 -0.16
C ASN A 111 -13.57 5.37 -0.46
N ALA A 112 -14.29 4.88 0.55
CA ALA A 112 -15.25 3.78 0.40
C ALA A 112 -16.44 4.12 -0.52
N GLN A 113 -16.71 5.41 -0.75
CA GLN A 113 -17.70 5.90 -1.71
C GLN A 113 -17.17 5.93 -3.16
N GLY A 114 -15.92 5.50 -3.37
CA GLY A 114 -15.29 5.46 -4.69
C GLY A 114 -14.77 6.82 -5.17
N GLN A 115 -14.72 7.84 -4.31
CA GLN A 115 -14.25 9.18 -4.64
C GLN A 115 -12.77 9.33 -4.29
N TRP A 116 -12.02 10.01 -5.16
CA TRP A 116 -10.64 10.39 -4.86
C TRP A 116 -10.63 11.61 -3.94
N VAL A 117 -9.96 11.47 -2.79
CA VAL A 117 -9.80 12.49 -1.76
C VAL A 117 -8.31 12.75 -1.57
N GLN A 118 -7.95 14.01 -1.40
CA GLN A 118 -6.59 14.42 -1.06
C GLN A 118 -6.43 14.45 0.45
N ASN A 119 -5.32 13.91 0.94
CA ASN A 119 -4.97 13.87 2.36
C ASN A 119 -4.29 15.16 2.86
#